data_AF-A0A1Q5EUV1-F1
#
_entry.id   AF-A0A1Q5EUV1-F1
#
_cell.length_a   1.000
_cell.length_b   1.000
_cell.length_c   1.000
_cell.angle_alpha   90.00
_cell.angle_beta   90.00
_cell.angle_gamma   90.00
#
_symmetry.space_group_name_H-M   'P 1'
#
loop_
_entity.id
_entity.type
_entity.pdbx_description
1 polymer ?
#
loop_
_entity_poly.entity_id
_entity_poly.type
_entity_poly.pdbx_seq_one_letter_code
_entity_poly.pdbx_strand_id
1 'polypeptide(L)'
;MLTLHRARLVLADPAAPSIVDGAVLVDGAVVAAIGSFEELAGGPARVREWDGVLVPGLVNRCGRWLLETAYHPDPREELGDRPLLPAGDLGEERWGGSARRGLQRMLGFGTTAVTGPFDRAPVRTAVARSGLHVLAGDGTPGALSPLENQPFGAAVHRPLTVGGAADFAVFDEWGADASCLATVLGGRLLFRRR
;
A
#
# COMPACT_ATOMS: atom_id res chain seq x y z
N MET A 1 19.77 -6.15 3.67
CA MET A 1 20.23 -5.91 2.29
C MET A 1 19.84 -4.49 1.93
N LEU A 2 20.83 -3.64 1.67
CA LEU A 2 20.60 -2.25 1.28
C LEU A 2 19.97 -2.19 -0.12
N THR A 3 18.85 -1.47 -0.25
CA THR A 3 18.16 -1.26 -1.53
C THR A 3 17.92 0.23 -1.73
N LEU A 4 18.33 0.76 -2.89
CA LEU A 4 18.09 2.14 -3.27
C LEU A 4 16.92 2.18 -4.26
N HIS A 5 15.82 2.80 -3.87
CA HIS A 5 14.64 2.99 -4.72
C HIS A 5 14.71 4.37 -5.36
N ARG A 6 15.03 4.43 -6.66
CA ARG A 6 15.07 5.65 -7.47
C ARG A 6 13.72 5.86 -8.15
N ALA A 7 13.21 7.09 -8.14
CA ALA A 7 11.99 7.48 -8.83
C ALA A 7 12.20 8.84 -9.52
N ARG A 8 11.39 9.16 -10.53
CA ARG A 8 11.43 10.48 -11.18
C ARG A 8 11.13 11.60 -10.19
N LEU A 9 10.29 11.31 -9.21
CA LEU A 9 9.93 12.21 -8.14
C LEU A 9 9.80 11.43 -6.83
N VAL A 10 10.36 11.94 -5.75
CA VAL A 10 10.12 11.45 -4.38
C VAL A 10 9.38 12.53 -3.61
N LEU A 11 8.17 12.21 -3.14
CA LEU A 11 7.42 13.02 -2.19
C LEU A 11 7.45 12.29 -0.84
N ALA A 12 8.41 12.60 0.01
CA ALA A 12 8.59 11.91 1.30
C ALA A 12 7.57 12.37 2.36
N ASP A 13 7.08 13.60 2.26
CA ASP A 13 6.09 14.19 3.15
C ASP A 13 5.12 15.02 2.29
N PRO A 14 3.80 14.83 2.40
CA PRO A 14 2.81 15.66 1.71
C PRO A 14 2.95 17.17 1.97
N ALA A 15 3.56 17.57 3.08
CA ALA A 15 3.79 18.96 3.47
C ALA A 15 5.15 19.51 3.06
N ALA A 16 6.06 18.68 2.53
CA ALA A 16 7.40 19.10 2.12
C ALA A 16 7.53 19.15 0.58
N PRO A 17 8.51 19.91 0.05
CA PRO A 17 8.84 19.87 -1.37
C PRO A 17 9.23 18.46 -1.82
N SER A 18 8.88 18.14 -3.07
CA SER A 18 9.32 16.90 -3.71
C SER A 18 10.77 16.99 -4.19
N ILE A 19 11.42 15.83 -4.30
CA ILE A 19 12.79 15.68 -4.79
C ILE A 19 12.74 15.12 -6.21
N VAL A 20 13.17 15.92 -7.19
CA VAL A 20 13.31 15.49 -8.59
C VAL A 20 14.48 14.53 -8.72
N ASP A 21 14.29 13.47 -9.50
CA ASP A 21 15.24 12.34 -9.60
C ASP A 21 15.67 11.84 -8.21
N GLY A 22 14.68 11.72 -7.32
CA GLY A 22 14.88 11.37 -5.93
C GLY A 22 15.11 9.88 -5.70
N ALA A 23 15.71 9.55 -4.57
CA ALA A 23 15.87 8.18 -4.11
C ALA A 23 15.63 8.00 -2.61
N VAL A 24 15.16 6.80 -2.26
CA VAL A 24 15.01 6.35 -0.87
C VAL A 24 15.91 5.13 -0.66
N LEU A 25 16.89 5.26 0.22
CA LEU A 25 17.75 4.15 0.64
C LEU A 25 17.09 3.40 1.80
N VAL A 26 16.94 2.09 1.64
CA VAL A 26 16.31 1.20 2.63
C VAL A 26 17.33 0.22 3.15
N ASP A 27 17.47 0.12 4.47
CA ASP A 27 18.19 -0.95 5.15
C ASP A 27 17.24 -1.83 5.96
N GLY A 28 17.02 -3.07 5.49
CA GLY A 28 16.07 -3.97 6.11
C GLY A 28 14.66 -3.38 6.04
N ALA A 29 14.10 -3.00 7.19
CA ALA A 29 12.77 -2.41 7.30
C ALA A 29 12.77 -0.90 7.52
N VAL A 30 13.94 -0.25 7.48
CA VAL A 30 14.14 1.14 7.89
C VAL A 30 14.61 1.99 6.71
N VAL A 31 14.14 3.23 6.65
CA VAL A 31 14.66 4.24 5.73
C VAL A 31 16.00 4.76 6.26
N ALA A 32 17.07 4.47 5.54
CA ALA A 32 18.43 4.88 5.92
C ALA A 32 18.78 6.29 5.41
N ALA A 33 18.25 6.68 4.25
CA ALA A 33 18.44 8.01 3.69
C ALA A 33 17.34 8.37 2.68
N ILE A 34 17.08 9.67 2.52
CA ILE A 34 16.20 10.24 1.50
C ILE A 34 16.94 11.44 0.91
N GLY A 35 17.01 11.54 -0.41
CA GLY A 35 17.78 12.57 -1.10
C GLY A 35 17.66 12.45 -2.61
N SER A 36 18.45 13.22 -3.35
CA SER A 36 18.58 13.01 -4.79
C SER A 36 19.26 11.67 -5.09
N PHE A 37 19.03 11.11 -6.28
CA PHE A 37 19.73 9.91 -6.72
C PHE A 37 21.24 10.15 -6.80
N GLU A 38 21.68 11.32 -7.26
CA GLU A 38 23.10 11.69 -7.36
C GLU A 38 23.80 11.60 -5.99
N GLU A 39 23.20 12.15 -4.94
CA GLU A 39 23.77 12.17 -3.58
C GLU A 39 23.85 10.77 -2.95
N LEU A 40 22.89 9.90 -3.28
CA LEU A 40 22.75 8.57 -2.66
C LEU A 40 23.35 7.44 -3.50
N ALA A 41 23.69 7.70 -4.76
CA ALA A 41 24.33 6.73 -5.64
C ALA A 41 25.78 6.46 -5.23
N GLY A 42 26.33 5.33 -5.68
CA GLY A 42 27.75 4.98 -5.51
C GLY A 42 28.06 4.01 -4.36
N GLY A 43 27.10 3.73 -3.47
CA GLY A 43 27.23 2.68 -2.46
C GLY A 43 26.90 1.26 -2.99
N PRO A 44 27.13 0.20 -2.19
CA PRO A 44 26.87 -1.19 -2.57
C PRO A 44 25.37 -1.56 -2.58
N ALA A 45 24.47 -0.58 -2.57
CA ALA A 45 23.03 -0.81 -2.50
C ALA A 45 22.50 -1.36 -3.83
N ARG A 46 21.56 -2.32 -3.75
CA ARG A 46 20.86 -2.79 -4.95
C ARG A 46 19.92 -1.69 -5.44
N VAL A 47 20.13 -1.21 -6.67
CA VAL A 47 19.29 -0.17 -7.25
C VAL A 47 18.01 -0.76 -7.84
N ARG A 48 16.88 -0.11 -7.56
CA ARG A 48 15.58 -0.34 -8.19
C ARG A 48 15.10 0.98 -8.75
N GLU A 49 14.97 1.03 -10.07
CA GLU A 49 14.47 2.21 -10.76
C GLU A 49 12.97 2.07 -11.04
N TRP A 50 12.25 3.16 -10.84
CA TRP A 50 10.84 3.28 -11.11
C TRP A 50 10.57 4.51 -11.97
N ASP A 51 9.88 4.30 -13.09
CA ASP A 51 9.39 5.39 -13.93
C ASP A 51 8.10 5.96 -13.31
N GLY A 52 8.24 6.75 -12.24
CA GLY A 52 7.08 7.21 -11.50
C GLY A 52 7.39 8.10 -10.29
N VAL A 53 6.37 8.31 -9.46
CA VAL A 53 6.39 9.09 -8.22
C VAL A 53 6.37 8.15 -7.01
N LEU A 54 7.39 8.24 -6.16
CA LEU A 54 7.46 7.53 -4.88
C LEU A 54 6.84 8.38 -3.78
N VAL A 55 5.94 7.78 -3.01
CA VAL A 55 5.17 8.41 -1.94
C VAL A 55 5.16 7.53 -0.69
N PRO A 56 4.84 8.07 0.51
CA PRO A 56 4.63 7.23 1.66
C PRO A 56 3.40 6.35 1.45
N GLY A 57 3.37 5.20 2.12
CA GLY A 57 2.29 4.24 1.94
C GLY A 57 0.94 4.79 2.42
N LEU A 58 -0.13 4.30 1.81
CA LEU A 58 -1.48 4.81 2.00
C LEU A 58 -2.29 4.01 3.02
N VAL A 59 -3.29 4.65 3.63
CA VAL A 59 -4.28 4.04 4.52
C VAL A 59 -5.57 3.81 3.76
N ASN A 60 -6.01 2.55 3.64
CA ASN A 60 -7.39 2.28 3.26
C ASN A 60 -8.30 2.39 4.50
N ARG A 61 -9.02 3.52 4.61
CA ARG A 61 -9.94 3.84 5.71
C ARG A 61 -11.25 3.05 5.68
N CYS A 62 -11.50 2.34 4.59
CA CYS A 62 -12.66 1.48 4.41
C CYS A 62 -12.33 0.01 4.69
N GLY A 63 -11.16 -0.27 5.29
CA GLY A 63 -10.61 -1.62 5.48
C GLY A 63 -11.58 -2.58 6.14
N ARG A 64 -12.20 -2.19 7.25
CA ARG A 64 -13.24 -3.00 7.92
C ARG A 64 -14.39 -3.33 6.97
N TRP A 65 -14.99 -2.33 6.32
CA TRP A 65 -16.12 -2.56 5.42
C TRP A 65 -15.74 -3.48 4.25
N LEU A 66 -14.60 -3.22 3.59
CA LEU A 66 -14.13 -4.01 2.45
C LEU A 66 -13.85 -5.47 2.82
N LEU A 67 -13.29 -5.73 4.00
CA LEU A 67 -12.86 -7.08 4.37
C LEU A 67 -13.91 -7.88 5.14
N GLU A 68 -14.88 -7.20 5.76
CA GLU A 68 -15.93 -7.83 6.60
C GLU A 68 -17.31 -7.81 5.95
N THR A 69 -17.55 -6.95 4.96
CA THR A 69 -18.86 -6.78 4.32
C THR A 69 -18.83 -7.09 2.83
N ALA A 70 -17.73 -6.79 2.13
CA ALA A 70 -17.62 -7.07 0.70
C ALA A 70 -16.97 -8.44 0.43
N TYR A 71 -17.36 -9.03 -0.70
CA TYR A 71 -16.77 -10.24 -1.25
C TYR A 71 -15.74 -9.90 -2.32
N HIS A 72 -14.54 -10.43 -2.18
CA HIS A 72 -13.49 -10.37 -3.20
C HIS A 72 -13.44 -11.73 -3.91
N PRO A 73 -14.01 -11.85 -5.12
CA PRO A 73 -14.10 -13.11 -5.85
C PRO A 73 -12.72 -13.70 -6.17
N ASP A 74 -12.64 -15.03 -6.18
CA ASP A 74 -11.50 -15.77 -6.70
C ASP A 74 -11.41 -15.55 -8.22
N PRO A 75 -10.21 -15.38 -8.80
CA PRO A 75 -10.06 -15.27 -10.25
C PRO A 75 -10.70 -16.43 -11.03
N ARG A 76 -10.77 -17.63 -10.43
CA ARG A 76 -11.41 -18.82 -11.04
C ARG A 76 -12.93 -18.73 -11.12
N GLU A 77 -13.55 -17.82 -10.38
CA GLU A 77 -15.00 -17.59 -10.43
C GLU A 77 -15.39 -16.67 -11.61
N GLU A 78 -14.42 -16.04 -12.29
CA GLU A 78 -14.65 -15.18 -13.47
C GLU A 78 -15.61 -13.99 -13.22
N LEU A 79 -15.78 -13.56 -11.96
CA LEU A 79 -16.64 -12.45 -11.55
C LEU A 79 -15.95 -11.07 -11.58
N GLY A 80 -14.72 -11.02 -12.09
CA GLY A 80 -13.88 -9.81 -12.14
C GLY A 80 -13.19 -9.47 -10.82
N ASP A 81 -12.57 -8.29 -10.74
CA ASP A 81 -11.72 -7.90 -9.59
C ASP A 81 -12.35 -6.87 -8.64
N ARG A 82 -13.53 -6.37 -8.98
CA ARG A 82 -14.24 -5.42 -8.11
C ARG A 82 -14.81 -6.14 -6.89
N PRO A 83 -14.83 -5.50 -5.70
CA PRO A 83 -15.55 -6.02 -4.56
C PRO A 83 -17.05 -6.11 -4.89
N LEU A 84 -17.69 -7.18 -4.45
CA LEU A 84 -19.11 -7.46 -4.67
C LEU A 84 -19.84 -7.52 -3.33
N LEU A 85 -21.15 -7.37 -3.34
CA LEU A 85 -21.95 -7.80 -2.19
C LEU A 85 -21.95 -9.33 -2.15
N PRO A 86 -21.80 -9.95 -0.97
CA PRO A 86 -21.86 -11.40 -0.85
C PRO A 86 -23.28 -11.88 -1.19
N ALA A 87 -23.39 -12.94 -1.99
CA ALA A 87 -24.67 -13.51 -2.42
C ALA A 87 -25.46 -14.25 -1.30
N GLY A 88 -24.99 -14.17 -0.06
CA GLY A 88 -25.50 -14.86 1.12
C GLY A 88 -24.44 -14.90 2.22
N ASP A 89 -24.70 -15.60 3.32
CA ASP A 89 -23.67 -15.80 4.34
C ASP A 89 -22.57 -16.72 3.80
N LEU A 90 -21.32 -16.28 3.96
CA LEU A 90 -20.16 -17.04 3.52
C LEU A 90 -19.61 -17.82 4.72
N GLY A 91 -19.23 -19.09 4.51
CA GLY A 91 -18.48 -19.84 5.51
C GLY A 91 -17.13 -19.20 5.83
N GLU A 92 -16.56 -19.51 7.00
CA GLU A 92 -15.31 -18.90 7.48
C GLU A 92 -14.14 -19.02 6.50
N GLU A 93 -14.02 -20.17 5.82
CA GLU A 93 -12.98 -20.39 4.82
C GLU A 93 -13.09 -19.39 3.66
N ARG A 94 -14.31 -19.17 3.17
CA ARG A 94 -14.59 -18.27 2.04
C ARG A 94 -14.42 -16.81 2.43
N TRP A 95 -14.78 -16.43 3.67
CA TRP A 95 -14.42 -15.13 4.23
C TRP A 95 -12.90 -14.93 4.31
N GLY A 96 -12.15 -15.94 4.77
CA GLY A 96 -10.70 -15.87 4.82
C GLY A 96 -10.05 -15.75 3.45
N GLY A 97 -10.56 -16.49 2.45
CA GLY A 97 -10.13 -16.38 1.05
C GLY A 97 -10.42 -14.99 0.46
N SER A 98 -11.64 -14.49 0.69
CA SER A 98 -12.06 -13.14 0.30
C SER A 98 -11.13 -12.08 0.88
N ALA A 99 -10.91 -12.09 2.20
CA ALA A 99 -10.07 -11.10 2.87
C ALA A 99 -8.62 -11.09 2.35
N ARG A 100 -8.02 -12.27 2.13
CA ARG A 100 -6.66 -12.37 1.55
C ARG A 100 -6.59 -11.74 0.16
N ARG A 101 -7.61 -11.97 -0.68
CA ARG A 101 -7.68 -11.36 -2.02
C ARG A 101 -7.91 -9.85 -1.95
N GLY A 102 -8.79 -9.39 -1.05
CA GLY A 102 -9.00 -7.97 -0.79
C GLY A 102 -7.71 -7.26 -0.40
N LEU A 103 -6.98 -7.81 0.57
CA LEU A 103 -5.68 -7.28 1.01
C LEU A 103 -4.66 -7.26 -0.13
N GLN A 104 -4.58 -8.31 -0.95
CA GLN A 104 -3.70 -8.35 -2.12
C GLN A 104 -4.07 -7.28 -3.17
N ARG A 105 -5.37 -7.05 -3.41
CA ARG A 105 -5.84 -5.98 -4.30
C ARG A 105 -5.52 -4.60 -3.74
N MET A 106 -5.68 -4.38 -2.43
CA MET A 106 -5.34 -3.11 -1.76
C MET A 106 -3.85 -2.77 -1.89
N LEU A 107 -2.95 -3.76 -1.88
CA LEU A 107 -1.52 -3.53 -2.16
C LEU A 107 -1.33 -2.96 -3.58
N GLY A 108 -2.18 -3.32 -4.54
CA GLY A 108 -2.20 -2.73 -5.89
C GLY A 108 -2.68 -1.28 -5.96
N PHE A 109 -3.04 -0.68 -4.83
CA PHE A 109 -3.39 0.75 -4.69
C PHE A 109 -2.47 1.48 -3.70
N GLY A 110 -1.26 0.97 -3.46
CA GLY A 110 -0.30 1.63 -2.56
C GLY A 110 -0.61 1.49 -1.06
N THR A 111 -1.55 0.61 -0.69
CA THR A 111 -1.99 0.48 0.71
C THR A 111 -0.91 -0.18 1.56
N THR A 112 -0.49 0.48 2.65
CA THR A 112 0.39 -0.07 3.70
C THR A 112 -0.29 -0.16 5.07
N ALA A 113 -1.47 0.43 5.21
CA ALA A 113 -2.28 0.37 6.42
C ALA A 113 -3.78 0.25 6.10
N VAL A 114 -4.53 -0.39 6.99
CA VAL A 114 -5.99 -0.53 6.91
C VAL A 114 -6.62 -0.15 8.24
N THR A 115 -7.87 0.31 8.22
CA THR A 115 -8.63 0.56 9.45
C THR A 115 -9.47 -0.65 9.86
N GLY A 116 -9.44 -0.98 11.15
CA GLY A 116 -10.30 -1.97 11.80
C GLY A 116 -11.32 -1.32 12.75
N PRO A 117 -11.86 -2.07 13.74
CA PRO A 117 -11.52 -3.44 14.11
C PRO A 117 -12.03 -4.49 13.11
N PHE A 118 -11.58 -5.74 13.28
CA PHE A 118 -12.04 -6.90 12.49
C PHE A 118 -12.65 -7.96 13.42
N ASP A 119 -13.95 -8.21 13.26
CA ASP A 119 -14.76 -9.07 14.13
C ASP A 119 -14.68 -10.54 13.71
N ARG A 120 -14.44 -10.82 12.42
CA ARG A 120 -14.32 -12.18 11.90
C ARG A 120 -12.92 -12.74 12.16
N ALA A 121 -12.86 -13.90 12.82
CA ALA A 121 -11.60 -14.62 13.04
C ALA A 121 -10.77 -14.86 11.76
N PRO A 122 -11.36 -15.36 10.64
CA PRO A 122 -10.60 -15.55 9.40
C PRO A 122 -10.07 -14.23 8.81
N VAL A 123 -10.78 -13.12 8.98
CA VAL A 123 -10.34 -11.78 8.53
C VAL A 123 -9.16 -11.30 9.38
N ARG A 124 -9.26 -11.40 10.72
CA ARG A 124 -8.13 -11.07 11.62
C ARG A 124 -6.87 -11.84 11.26
N THR A 125 -6.98 -13.16 11.01
CA THR A 125 -5.83 -13.97 10.60
C THR A 125 -5.25 -13.51 9.26
N ALA A 126 -6.10 -13.17 8.28
CA ALA A 126 -5.64 -12.66 6.99
C ALA A 126 -4.91 -11.32 7.12
N VAL A 127 -5.45 -10.38 7.91
CA VAL A 127 -4.85 -9.06 8.16
C VAL A 127 -3.52 -9.21 8.90
N ALA A 128 -3.47 -10.00 9.98
CA ALA A 128 -2.23 -10.23 10.73
C ALA A 128 -1.12 -10.81 9.84
N ARG A 129 -1.46 -11.70 8.91
CA ARG A 129 -0.50 -12.33 7.98
C ARG A 129 -0.06 -11.43 6.83
N SER A 130 -0.84 -10.42 6.46
CA SER A 130 -0.43 -9.47 5.41
C SER A 130 0.71 -8.56 5.88
N GLY A 131 0.78 -8.31 7.19
CA GLY A 131 1.73 -7.39 7.81
C GLY A 131 1.36 -5.91 7.66
N LEU A 132 0.20 -5.60 7.07
CA LEU A 132 -0.33 -4.23 6.99
C LEU A 132 -0.58 -3.69 8.40
N HIS A 133 -0.33 -2.39 8.58
CA HIS A 133 -0.64 -1.72 9.84
C HIS A 133 -2.16 -1.67 10.04
N VAL A 134 -2.63 -1.91 11.26
CA VAL A 134 -4.05 -1.79 11.60
C VAL A 134 -4.25 -0.54 12.44
N LEU A 135 -5.07 0.37 11.93
CA LEU A 135 -5.44 1.62 12.60
C LEU A 135 -6.89 1.56 13.07
N ALA A 136 -7.28 2.46 13.97
CA ALA A 136 -8.68 2.63 14.33
C ALA A 136 -9.45 3.28 13.16
N GLY A 137 -10.66 2.80 12.89
CA GLY A 137 -11.60 3.44 11.98
C GLY A 137 -13.04 3.25 12.43
N ASP A 138 -13.94 3.91 11.70
CA ASP A 138 -15.37 3.96 11.97
C ASP A 138 -16.17 2.91 11.17
N GLY A 139 -15.52 2.18 10.26
CA GLY A 139 -16.17 1.19 9.40
C GLY A 139 -16.92 1.78 8.21
N THR A 140 -16.60 3.03 7.83
CA THR A 140 -17.22 3.70 6.68
C THR A 140 -17.05 2.88 5.39
N PRO A 141 -18.11 2.71 4.58
CA PRO A 141 -18.03 2.10 3.26
C PRO A 141 -17.19 2.90 2.28
N GLY A 142 -16.58 2.22 1.31
CA GLY A 142 -15.86 2.90 0.22
C GLY A 142 -15.08 1.95 -0.65
N ALA A 143 -14.03 2.46 -1.30
CA ALA A 143 -13.38 1.78 -2.40
C ALA A 143 -12.00 1.19 -2.07
N LEU A 144 -11.51 0.34 -2.98
CA LEU A 144 -10.19 -0.27 -2.85
C LEU A 144 -9.05 0.76 -2.91
N SER A 145 -9.22 1.81 -3.71
CA SER A 145 -8.24 2.89 -3.81
C SER A 145 -8.41 3.89 -2.67
N PRO A 146 -7.36 4.11 -1.84
CA PRO A 146 -7.37 5.18 -0.84
C PRO A 146 -7.51 6.59 -1.43
N LEU A 147 -7.32 6.77 -2.74
CA LEU A 147 -7.34 8.07 -3.41
C LEU A 147 -8.70 8.39 -4.06
N GLU A 148 -9.63 7.43 -4.12
CA GLU A 148 -10.86 7.55 -4.92
C GLU A 148 -11.80 8.68 -4.44
N ASN A 149 -11.73 9.09 -3.17
CA ASN A 149 -12.61 10.12 -2.62
C ASN A 149 -11.92 11.04 -1.59
N GLN A 150 -10.59 11.17 -1.66
CA GLN A 150 -9.85 12.00 -0.72
C GLN A 150 -8.54 12.49 -1.31
N PRO A 151 -8.05 13.68 -0.90
CA PRO A 151 -6.76 14.17 -1.34
C PRO A 151 -5.64 13.26 -0.83
N PHE A 152 -4.55 13.20 -1.60
CA PHE A 152 -3.37 12.39 -1.29
C PHE A 152 -2.88 12.55 0.17
N GLY A 153 -2.78 13.78 0.67
CA GLY A 153 -2.32 14.04 2.04
C GLY A 153 -3.18 13.39 3.12
N ALA A 154 -4.50 13.23 2.89
CA ALA A 154 -5.38 12.54 3.83
C ALA A 154 -5.29 11.00 3.74
N ALA A 155 -4.77 10.49 2.60
CA ALA A 155 -4.55 9.07 2.34
C ALA A 155 -3.21 8.57 2.87
N VAL A 156 -2.23 9.44 3.07
CA VAL A 156 -0.92 9.08 3.64
C VAL A 156 -1.08 8.54 5.06
N HIS A 157 -0.45 7.38 5.32
CA HIS A 157 -0.39 6.80 6.67
C HIS A 157 0.52 7.63 7.57
N ARG A 158 1.75 7.85 7.12
CA ARG A 158 2.75 8.68 7.79
C ARG A 158 3.81 9.11 6.76
N PRO A 159 4.45 10.28 6.92
CA PRO A 159 5.61 10.65 6.11
C PRO A 159 6.75 9.63 6.20
N LEU A 160 7.56 9.56 5.14
CA LEU A 160 8.85 8.86 5.16
C LEU A 160 9.88 9.74 5.86
N THR A 161 10.53 9.17 6.87
CA THR A 161 11.56 9.85 7.66
C THR A 161 12.77 8.94 7.79
N VAL A 162 13.98 9.53 7.82
CA VAL A 162 15.20 8.77 8.11
C VAL A 162 15.11 8.16 9.50
N GLY A 163 15.41 6.87 9.62
CA GLY A 163 15.19 6.05 10.82
C GLY A 163 13.77 5.51 10.98
N GLY A 164 12.82 5.96 10.15
CA GLY A 164 11.44 5.50 10.12
C GLY A 164 11.25 4.21 9.31
N ALA A 165 10.05 3.64 9.37
CA ALA A 165 9.71 2.43 8.62
C ALA A 165 9.69 2.68 7.10
N ALA A 166 10.26 1.73 6.34
CA ALA A 166 10.26 1.75 4.89
C ALA A 166 8.91 1.25 4.33
N ASP A 167 7.89 2.09 4.47
CA ASP A 167 6.52 1.87 4.00
C ASP A 167 6.14 2.91 2.94
N PHE A 168 6.20 2.54 1.67
CA PHE A 168 5.98 3.46 0.56
C PHE A 168 5.33 2.78 -0.63
N ALA A 169 4.75 3.60 -1.49
CA ALA A 169 4.21 3.18 -2.77
C ALA A 169 4.87 3.97 -3.89
N VAL A 170 4.83 3.40 -5.09
CA VAL A 170 5.25 4.07 -6.30
C VAL A 170 4.08 4.06 -7.27
N PHE A 171 3.79 5.20 -7.86
CA PHE A 171 2.76 5.40 -8.87
C PHE A 171 3.42 5.83 -10.18
N ASP A 172 2.84 5.50 -11.32
CA ASP A 172 3.35 5.92 -12.65
C ASP A 172 3.32 7.43 -12.83
N GLU A 173 2.28 8.08 -12.34
CA GLU A 173 2.11 9.51 -12.37
C GLU A 173 1.43 10.05 -11.10
N TRP A 174 1.15 11.36 -11.08
CA TRP A 174 0.40 12.00 -10.01
C TRP A 174 -1.04 12.21 -10.42
N GLY A 175 -2.00 11.77 -9.61
CA GLY A 175 -3.41 12.05 -9.87
C GLY A 175 -4.35 10.98 -9.36
N ALA A 176 -5.65 11.20 -9.55
CA ALA A 176 -6.70 10.25 -9.16
C ALA A 176 -6.63 8.95 -9.98
N ASP A 177 -6.17 9.03 -11.23
CA ASP A 177 -6.08 7.91 -12.17
C ASP A 177 -4.71 7.19 -12.13
N ALA A 178 -3.82 7.62 -11.22
CA ALA A 178 -2.47 7.06 -11.13
C ALA A 178 -2.51 5.56 -10.78
N SER A 179 -1.75 4.76 -11.54
CA SER A 179 -1.62 3.34 -11.29
C SER A 179 -0.45 3.05 -10.38
N CYS A 180 -0.68 2.27 -9.33
CA CYS A 180 0.42 1.80 -8.50
C CYS A 180 1.33 0.87 -9.31
N LEU A 181 2.63 1.17 -9.31
CA LEU A 181 3.70 0.36 -9.86
C LEU A 181 4.28 -0.59 -8.81
N ALA A 182 4.36 -0.15 -7.56
CA ALA A 182 4.95 -0.91 -6.47
C ALA A 182 4.41 -0.51 -5.10
N THR A 183 4.31 -1.49 -4.20
CA THR A 183 4.05 -1.24 -2.77
C THR A 183 5.09 -1.95 -1.94
N VAL A 184 5.76 -1.19 -1.09
CA VAL A 184 6.81 -1.63 -0.18
C VAL A 184 6.33 -1.47 1.25
N LEU A 185 6.46 -2.53 2.05
CA LEU A 185 6.04 -2.57 3.45
C LEU A 185 7.14 -3.22 4.30
N GLY A 186 7.68 -2.47 5.26
CA GLY A 186 8.85 -2.84 6.04
C GLY A 186 10.03 -3.21 5.14
N GLY A 187 10.25 -2.44 4.07
CA GLY A 187 11.30 -2.65 3.08
C GLY A 187 11.11 -3.85 2.14
N ARG A 188 10.00 -4.60 2.27
CA ARG A 188 9.67 -5.72 1.39
C ARG A 188 8.78 -5.25 0.25
N LEU A 189 9.17 -5.52 -0.99
CA LEU A 189 8.34 -5.27 -2.17
C LEU A 189 7.20 -6.30 -2.23
N LEU A 190 6.01 -5.93 -1.75
CA LEU A 190 4.85 -6.82 -1.65
C LEU A 190 3.96 -6.79 -2.89
N PHE A 191 3.95 -5.67 -3.61
CA PHE A 191 3.28 -5.56 -4.89
C PHE A 191 4.23 -4.96 -5.91
N ARG A 192 4.17 -5.48 -7.13
CA ARG A 192 4.84 -4.94 -8.30
C ARG A 192 3.94 -5.17 -9.51
N ARG A 193 3.58 -4.08 -10.19
CA ARG A 193 2.90 -4.14 -11.48
C ARG A 193 3.88 -4.70 -12.52
N ARG A 194 3.39 -5.63 -13.34
CA ARG A 194 4.17 -6.26 -14.41
C ARG A 194 4.21 -5.39 -15.65
#